data_AF-A0A7L1QT07-F1
#
_entry.id   AF-A0A7L1QT07-F1
#
_cell.length_a   1.000
_cell.length_b   1.000
_cell.length_c   1.000
_cell.angle_alpha   90.00
_cell.angle_beta   90.00
_cell.angle_gamma   90.00
#
_symmetry.space_group_name_H-M   'P 1'
#
loop_
_entity.id
_entity.type
_entity.pdbx_description
1 polymer ?
#
loop_
_entity_poly.entity_id
_entity_poly.type
_entity_poly.pdbx_seq_one_letter_code
_entity_poly.pdbx_strand_id
1 'polypeptide(L)'
;QIPQFEDVKFEAASLLSELYCQENSVDTAKPLLRKAIQISQQTPYWHCRLLFQLAQLHTLEKDLVSACDLLGVGAEYARVVGSEYTRALFLLSKGMLLLMERKLQEVHPLLTLCGQIVENWQGNPIQKESLRVFFLVLQVTHYLDAGQVKSVKPCLKQLQQCIQTISTLHDDEILPSNPADLFHWLPKEHMCVLVYLVTVMHSMQAGYLEKAQKYTDKALMQLEKLKMLDCSPILSSFQVILLEHIIMCRLVTGHKATALQSIDLGMFGAAFPKIFPKIFPKIFPFLSQGLYCISVNCMDNAEAQFTTALRLTTHQELWAFIVTNLASVYIREGNRHQELYSLLERINPDHNFPVSSHCLRAAAFYIRGLFSFFQGRYNEAK
;
A
#
# COMPACT_ATOMS: atom_id res chain seq x y z
N GLN A 1 14.28 -6.15 43.55
CA GLN A 1 14.34 -5.75 42.13
C GLN A 1 13.15 -4.85 41.88
N ILE A 2 13.37 -3.64 41.37
CA ILE A 2 12.27 -2.69 41.11
C ILE A 2 11.59 -3.15 39.81
N PRO A 3 10.32 -3.59 39.83
CA PRO A 3 9.64 -4.14 38.64
C PRO A 3 9.58 -3.16 37.46
N GLN A 4 9.65 -1.86 37.72
CA GLN A 4 9.68 -0.80 36.70
C GLN A 4 11.04 -0.64 35.98
N PHE A 5 12.13 -1.20 36.51
CA PHE A 5 13.46 -1.03 35.90
C PHE A 5 13.63 -1.87 34.62
N GLU A 6 12.96 -3.01 34.51
CA GLU A 6 12.96 -3.81 33.28
C GLU A 6 12.17 -3.11 32.16
N ASP A 7 11.05 -2.46 32.48
CA ASP A 7 10.28 -1.68 31.51
C ASP A 7 11.11 -0.54 30.92
N VAL A 8 11.87 0.19 31.76
CA VAL A 8 12.78 1.26 31.32
C VAL A 8 13.89 0.73 30.41
N LYS A 9 14.40 -0.49 30.65
CA LYS A 9 15.41 -1.10 29.77
C LYS A 9 14.84 -1.43 28.39
N PHE A 10 13.64 -2.00 28.34
CA PHE A 10 13.00 -2.35 27.06
C PHE A 10 12.58 -1.10 26.29
N GLU A 11 12.12 -0.06 26.98
CA GLU A 11 11.83 1.23 26.39
C GLU A 11 13.09 1.90 25.82
N ALA A 12 14.19 1.90 26.58
CA ALA A 12 15.48 2.41 26.09
C ALA A 12 15.98 1.63 24.87
N ALA A 13 15.85 0.29 24.86
CA ALA A 13 16.21 -0.54 23.72
C ALA A 13 15.34 -0.25 22.48
N SER A 14 14.04 -0.05 22.68
CA SER A 14 13.08 0.37 21.64
C SER A 14 13.49 1.71 21.04
N LEU A 15 13.68 2.74 21.86
CA LEU A 15 14.05 4.08 21.40
C LEU A 15 15.42 4.10 20.70
N LEU A 16 16.39 3.37 21.24
CA LEU A 16 17.72 3.27 20.63
C LEU A 16 17.65 2.58 19.26
N SER A 17 16.79 1.57 19.11
CA SER A 17 16.56 0.94 17.81
C SER A 17 15.91 1.89 16.79
N GLU A 18 15.00 2.76 17.23
CA GLU A 18 14.37 3.78 16.39
C GLU A 18 15.38 4.85 15.96
N LEU A 19 16.30 5.25 16.85
CA LEU A 19 17.40 6.17 16.52
C LEU A 19 18.35 5.54 15.48
N TYR A 20 18.75 4.29 15.67
CA TYR A 20 19.57 3.59 14.69
C TYR A 20 18.86 3.41 13.33
N CYS A 21 17.53 3.26 13.31
CA CYS A 21 16.76 3.30 12.06
C CYS A 21 16.90 4.66 11.35
N GLN A 22 16.81 5.76 12.10
CA GLN A 22 16.91 7.11 11.54
C GLN A 22 18.32 7.39 11.01
N GLU A 23 19.35 6.84 11.66
CA GLU A 23 20.75 6.92 11.23
C GLU A 23 21.12 5.86 10.16
N ASN A 24 20.15 5.11 9.65
CA ASN A 24 20.32 4.06 8.64
C ASN A 24 21.33 2.95 9.02
N SER A 25 21.56 2.77 10.33
CA SER A 25 22.47 1.77 10.91
C SER A 25 21.67 0.54 11.40
N VAL A 26 21.01 -0.15 10.48
CA VAL A 26 20.09 -1.26 10.82
C VAL A 26 20.83 -2.49 11.38
N ASP A 27 22.08 -2.70 10.95
CA ASP A 27 22.93 -3.83 11.36
C ASP A 27 23.25 -3.83 12.87
N THR A 28 23.31 -2.66 13.50
CA THR A 28 23.57 -2.53 14.95
C THR A 28 22.28 -2.63 15.78
N ALA A 29 21.14 -2.22 15.22
CA ALA A 29 19.84 -2.28 15.89
C ALA A 29 19.32 -3.72 16.07
N LYS A 30 19.53 -4.60 15.07
CA LYS A 30 19.07 -6.00 15.10
C LYS A 30 19.62 -6.83 16.27
N PRO A 31 20.94 -6.92 16.52
CA PRO A 31 21.47 -7.71 17.63
C PRO A 31 21.02 -7.17 18.99
N LEU A 32 20.86 -5.84 19.11
CA LEU A 32 20.31 -5.21 20.31
C LEU A 32 18.87 -5.69 20.58
N LEU A 33 17.99 -5.61 19.57
CA LEU A 33 16.61 -6.06 19.70
C LEU A 33 16.50 -7.57 19.95
N ARG A 34 17.31 -8.40 19.28
CA ARG A 34 17.33 -9.86 19.53
C ARG A 34 17.69 -10.19 20.99
N LYS A 35 18.66 -9.47 21.57
CA LYS A 35 19.03 -9.63 22.97
C LYS A 35 17.90 -9.17 23.91
N ALA A 36 17.23 -8.07 23.58
CA ALA A 36 16.08 -7.60 24.36
C ALA A 36 14.90 -8.58 24.32
N ILE A 37 14.62 -9.19 23.16
CA ILE A 37 13.54 -10.19 22.96
C ILE A 37 13.79 -11.46 23.79
N GLN A 38 15.05 -11.90 23.92
CA GLN A 38 15.39 -13.06 24.75
C GLN A 38 15.07 -12.85 26.23
N ILE A 39 15.17 -11.61 26.71
CA ILE A 39 14.99 -11.26 28.13
C ILE A 39 13.52 -10.90 28.41
N SER A 40 12.79 -10.35 27.44
CA SER A 40 11.42 -9.85 27.60
C SER A 40 10.31 -10.92 27.63
N GLN A 41 10.64 -12.21 27.59
CA GLN A 41 9.63 -13.30 27.54
C GLN A 41 8.62 -13.26 28.71
N GLN A 42 9.03 -12.69 29.85
CA GLN A 42 8.21 -12.55 31.05
C GLN A 42 7.30 -11.30 31.03
N THR A 43 7.48 -10.38 30.07
CA THR A 43 6.69 -9.16 29.90
C THR A 43 5.99 -9.15 28.54
N PRO A 44 4.77 -9.71 28.44
CA PRO A 44 4.11 -9.96 27.16
C PRO A 44 3.94 -8.73 26.25
N TYR A 45 3.67 -7.55 26.83
CA TYR A 45 3.58 -6.31 26.08
C TYR A 45 4.92 -5.97 25.38
N TRP A 46 6.01 -5.87 26.13
CA TRP A 46 7.32 -5.52 25.57
C TRP A 46 7.84 -6.59 24.61
N HIS A 47 7.57 -7.86 24.88
CA HIS A 47 7.93 -8.95 23.97
C HIS A 47 7.28 -8.77 22.59
N CYS A 48 5.96 -8.54 22.55
CA CYS A 48 5.23 -8.30 21.30
C CYS A 48 5.70 -7.02 20.59
N ARG A 49 5.96 -5.93 21.34
CA ARG A 49 6.44 -4.66 20.77
C ARG A 49 7.79 -4.82 20.08
N LEU A 50 8.75 -5.47 20.75
CA LEU A 50 10.10 -5.67 20.22
C LEU A 50 10.09 -6.63 19.01
N LEU A 51 9.20 -7.62 18.99
CA LEU A 51 8.99 -8.49 17.82
C LEU A 51 8.48 -7.71 16.61
N PHE A 52 7.49 -6.83 16.78
CA PHE A 52 7.01 -5.96 15.71
C PHE A 52 8.12 -5.02 15.19
N GLN A 53 8.90 -4.42 16.09
CA GLN A 53 10.03 -3.56 15.71
C GLN A 53 11.11 -4.34 14.94
N LEU A 54 11.46 -5.55 15.38
CA LEU A 54 12.44 -6.36 14.67
C LEU A 54 11.91 -6.80 13.29
N ALA A 55 10.65 -7.16 13.17
CA ALA A 55 10.02 -7.46 11.87
C ALA A 55 10.02 -6.24 10.95
N GLN A 56 9.81 -5.04 11.48
CA GLN A 56 9.92 -3.79 10.73
C GLN A 56 11.35 -3.56 10.22
N LEU A 57 12.39 -3.83 11.02
CA LEU A 57 13.79 -3.75 10.59
C LEU A 57 14.10 -4.70 9.42
N HIS A 58 13.68 -5.95 9.53
CA HIS A 58 13.85 -6.93 8.45
C HIS A 58 13.09 -6.49 7.18
N THR A 59 11.92 -5.88 7.32
CA THR A 59 11.16 -5.31 6.19
C THR A 59 11.90 -4.14 5.53
N LEU A 60 12.60 -3.29 6.29
CA LEU A 60 13.38 -2.17 5.74
C LEU A 60 14.56 -2.65 4.89
N GLU A 61 15.20 -3.75 5.29
CA GLU A 61 16.28 -4.40 4.52
C GLU A 61 15.77 -5.26 3.35
N LYS A 62 14.44 -5.35 3.15
CA LYS A 62 13.78 -6.22 2.16
C LYS A 62 13.96 -7.72 2.43
N ASP A 63 14.32 -8.10 3.64
CA ASP A 63 14.35 -9.49 4.10
C ASP A 63 12.97 -9.90 4.64
N LEU A 64 12.05 -10.14 3.70
CA LEU A 64 10.63 -10.37 4.00
C LEU A 64 10.37 -11.79 4.53
N VAL A 65 11.24 -12.75 4.22
CA VAL A 65 11.15 -14.13 4.75
C VAL A 65 11.34 -14.11 6.26
N SER A 66 12.46 -13.55 6.74
CA SER A 66 12.73 -13.44 8.17
C SER A 66 11.68 -12.61 8.91
N ALA A 67 11.16 -11.55 8.28
CA ALA A 67 10.07 -10.76 8.84
C ALA A 67 8.78 -11.59 9.00
N CYS A 68 8.40 -12.38 7.99
CA CYS A 68 7.22 -13.24 8.05
C CYS A 68 7.35 -14.36 9.09
N ASP A 69 8.55 -14.91 9.28
CA ASP A 69 8.84 -15.93 10.30
C ASP A 69 8.73 -15.33 11.71
N LEU A 70 9.31 -14.14 11.93
CA LEU A 70 9.21 -13.43 13.21
C LEU A 70 7.77 -13.09 13.59
N LEU A 71 6.96 -12.63 12.63
CA LEU A 71 5.53 -12.38 12.85
C LEU A 71 4.77 -13.68 13.16
N GLY A 72 5.18 -14.81 12.57
CA GLY A 72 4.66 -16.13 12.90
C GLY A 72 4.96 -16.55 14.34
N VAL A 73 6.21 -16.34 14.80
CA VAL A 73 6.62 -16.57 16.19
C VAL A 73 5.82 -15.68 17.16
N GLY A 74 5.62 -14.40 16.81
CA GLY A 74 4.80 -13.47 17.60
C GLY A 74 3.33 -13.89 17.69
N ALA A 75 2.73 -14.39 16.60
CA ALA A 75 1.37 -14.91 16.61
C ALA A 75 1.22 -16.13 17.53
N GLU A 76 2.20 -17.04 17.53
CA GLU A 76 2.20 -18.21 18.39
C GLU A 76 2.41 -17.85 19.87
N TYR A 77 3.30 -16.89 20.16
CA TYR A 77 3.47 -16.37 21.51
C TYR A 77 2.18 -15.72 22.03
N ALA A 78 1.51 -14.89 21.22
CA ALA A 78 0.25 -14.27 21.58
C ALA A 78 -0.86 -15.31 21.88
N ARG A 79 -0.88 -16.43 21.13
CA ARG A 79 -1.75 -17.57 21.40
C ARG A 79 -1.48 -18.20 22.78
N VAL A 80 -0.21 -18.38 23.14
CA VAL A 80 0.19 -18.95 24.45
C VAL A 80 -0.19 -18.02 25.61
N VAL A 81 -0.07 -16.71 25.42
CA VAL A 81 -0.46 -15.69 26.41
C VAL A 81 -1.99 -15.51 26.48
N GLY A 82 -2.75 -16.09 25.56
CA GLY A 82 -4.21 -15.96 25.50
C GLY A 82 -4.71 -14.62 24.95
N SER A 83 -3.87 -13.87 24.23
CA SER A 83 -4.27 -12.64 23.52
C SER A 83 -4.59 -12.97 22.06
N GLU A 84 -5.86 -13.26 21.80
CA GLU A 84 -6.35 -13.49 20.43
C GLU A 84 -6.34 -12.19 19.59
N TYR A 85 -6.46 -11.02 20.23
CA TYR A 85 -6.38 -9.72 19.55
C TYR A 85 -5.00 -9.48 18.96
N THR A 86 -3.94 -9.61 19.76
CA THR A 86 -2.57 -9.39 19.30
C THR A 86 -2.11 -10.50 18.35
N ARG A 87 -2.60 -11.72 18.54
CA ARG A 87 -2.44 -12.81 17.55
C ARG A 87 -3.01 -12.40 16.19
N ALA A 88 -4.22 -11.85 16.14
CA ALA A 88 -4.80 -11.37 14.89
C ALA A 88 -3.95 -10.26 14.27
N LEU A 89 -3.43 -9.31 15.06
CA LEU A 89 -2.53 -8.25 14.57
C LEU A 89 -1.24 -8.80 13.93
N PHE A 90 -0.60 -9.80 14.56
CA PHE A 90 0.59 -10.44 13.99
C PHE A 90 0.28 -11.15 12.66
N LEU A 91 -0.82 -11.91 12.61
CA LEU A 91 -1.21 -12.62 11.39
C LEU A 91 -1.59 -11.65 10.27
N LEU A 92 -2.38 -10.61 10.54
CA LEU A 92 -2.74 -9.59 9.56
C LEU A 92 -1.49 -8.84 9.06
N SER A 93 -0.54 -8.53 9.94
CA SER A 93 0.74 -7.92 9.55
C SER A 93 1.56 -8.84 8.65
N LYS A 94 1.56 -10.16 8.93
CA LYS A 94 2.18 -11.16 8.05
C LYS A 94 1.49 -11.21 6.69
N GLY A 95 0.15 -11.17 6.68
CA GLY A 95 -0.66 -11.09 5.46
C GLY A 95 -0.31 -9.86 4.60
N MET A 96 -0.08 -8.71 5.25
CA MET A 96 0.37 -7.48 4.57
C MET A 96 1.73 -7.68 3.88
N LEU A 97 2.71 -8.29 4.55
CA LEU A 97 4.03 -8.55 3.95
C LEU A 97 3.95 -9.55 2.78
N LEU A 98 3.16 -10.61 2.92
CA LEU A 98 2.94 -11.58 1.84
C LEU A 98 2.24 -10.95 0.63
N LEU A 99 1.32 -10.00 0.84
CA LEU A 99 0.72 -9.21 -0.23
C LEU A 99 1.75 -8.31 -0.93
N MET A 100 2.69 -7.71 -0.17
CA MET A 100 3.80 -6.96 -0.77
C MET A 100 4.69 -7.83 -1.65
N GLU A 101 4.90 -9.11 -1.29
CA GLU A 101 5.61 -10.10 -2.13
C GLU A 101 4.76 -10.69 -3.26
N ARG A 102 3.49 -10.29 -3.39
CA ARG A 102 2.53 -10.85 -4.36
C ARG A 102 2.33 -12.37 -4.21
N LYS A 103 2.56 -12.96 -3.03
CA LYS A 103 2.34 -14.39 -2.74
C LYS A 103 0.87 -14.69 -2.47
N LEU A 104 0.01 -14.46 -3.47
CA LEU A 104 -1.46 -14.55 -3.33
C LEU A 104 -1.96 -15.92 -2.83
N GLN A 105 -1.24 -17.01 -3.16
CA GLN A 105 -1.58 -18.37 -2.74
C GLN A 105 -1.43 -18.59 -1.23
N GLU A 106 -0.44 -17.96 -0.60
CA GLU A 106 -0.20 -18.06 0.85
C GLU A 106 -1.08 -17.08 1.65
N VAL A 107 -1.44 -15.96 1.03
CA VAL A 107 -2.30 -14.94 1.66
C VAL A 107 -3.72 -15.47 1.87
N HIS A 108 -4.28 -16.20 0.90
CA HIS A 108 -5.67 -16.68 0.96
C HIS A 108 -5.97 -17.52 2.22
N PRO A 109 -5.25 -18.62 2.53
CA PRO A 109 -5.51 -19.42 3.73
C PRO A 109 -5.26 -18.64 5.03
N LEU A 110 -4.28 -17.72 5.03
CA LEU A 110 -4.03 -16.84 6.18
C LEU A 110 -5.22 -15.91 6.43
N LEU A 111 -5.79 -15.29 5.39
CA LEU A 111 -6.97 -14.43 5.53
C LEU A 111 -8.19 -15.24 6.00
N THR A 112 -8.39 -16.46 5.53
CA THR A 112 -9.47 -17.33 6.05
C THR A 112 -9.34 -17.58 7.54
N LEU A 113 -8.13 -17.89 8.02
CA LEU A 113 -7.85 -18.08 9.44
C LEU A 113 -8.09 -16.78 10.24
N CYS A 114 -7.58 -15.65 9.75
CA CYS A 114 -7.80 -14.34 10.40
C CYS A 114 -9.28 -13.99 10.48
N GLY A 115 -10.06 -14.27 9.43
CA GLY A 115 -11.50 -14.03 9.42
C GLY A 115 -12.21 -14.74 10.57
N GLN A 116 -11.90 -16.02 10.79
CA GLN A 116 -12.46 -16.81 11.89
C GLN A 116 -12.09 -16.25 13.27
N ILE A 117 -10.83 -15.83 13.44
CA ILE A 117 -10.36 -15.24 14.71
C ILE A 117 -11.09 -13.92 14.99
N VAL A 118 -11.21 -13.04 13.99
CA VAL A 118 -11.85 -11.73 14.12
C VAL A 118 -13.34 -11.85 14.39
N GLU A 119 -14.04 -12.80 13.77
CA GLU A 119 -15.46 -13.05 14.02
C GLU A 119 -15.72 -13.56 15.44
N ASN A 120 -14.91 -14.52 15.89
CA ASN A 120 -15.05 -15.17 17.19
C ASN A 120 -14.57 -14.31 18.38
N TRP A 121 -13.80 -13.25 18.13
CA TRP A 121 -13.29 -12.41 19.20
C TRP A 121 -14.41 -11.54 19.83
N GLN A 122 -14.53 -11.60 21.16
CA GLN A 122 -15.55 -10.91 21.95
C GLN A 122 -14.93 -9.92 22.94
N GLY A 123 -14.00 -9.08 22.48
CA GLY A 123 -13.40 -8.01 23.30
C GLY A 123 -14.03 -6.63 23.07
N ASN A 124 -13.24 -5.58 23.31
CA ASN A 124 -13.69 -4.18 23.19
C ASN A 124 -14.24 -3.91 21.77
N PRO A 125 -15.44 -3.31 21.64
CA PRO A 125 -16.05 -3.05 20.33
C PRO A 125 -15.18 -2.21 19.40
N ILE A 126 -14.45 -1.22 19.91
CA ILE A 126 -13.57 -0.36 19.09
C ILE A 126 -12.40 -1.17 18.53
N GLN A 127 -11.77 -1.99 19.36
CA GLN A 127 -10.68 -2.88 18.96
C GLN A 127 -11.15 -3.94 17.96
N LYS A 128 -12.38 -4.46 18.14
CA LYS A 128 -12.98 -5.43 17.22
C LYS A 128 -13.15 -4.82 15.85
N GLU A 129 -13.76 -3.63 15.79
CA GLU A 129 -13.97 -2.93 14.54
C GLU A 129 -12.63 -2.50 13.91
N SER A 130 -11.62 -2.13 14.69
CA SER A 130 -10.26 -1.85 14.17
C SER A 130 -9.63 -3.08 13.51
N LEU A 131 -9.72 -4.26 14.13
CA LEU A 131 -9.27 -5.52 13.53
C LEU A 131 -10.05 -5.85 12.26
N ARG A 132 -11.36 -5.65 12.26
CA ARG A 132 -12.21 -5.84 11.08
C ARG A 132 -11.80 -4.91 9.95
N VAL A 133 -11.52 -3.64 10.23
CA VAL A 133 -11.00 -2.69 9.24
C VAL A 133 -9.68 -3.19 8.66
N PHE A 134 -8.74 -3.61 9.50
CA PHE A 134 -7.44 -4.12 9.02
C PHE A 134 -7.62 -5.36 8.12
N PHE A 135 -8.39 -6.34 8.59
CA PHE A 135 -8.73 -7.54 7.83
C PHE A 135 -9.39 -7.23 6.47
N LEU A 136 -10.42 -6.39 6.47
CA LEU A 136 -11.17 -6.03 5.27
C LEU A 136 -10.30 -5.23 4.29
N VAL A 137 -9.44 -4.33 4.77
CA VAL A 137 -8.49 -3.62 3.89
C VAL A 137 -7.57 -4.61 3.18
N LEU A 138 -6.99 -5.58 3.90
CA LEU A 138 -6.13 -6.60 3.28
C LEU A 138 -6.89 -7.48 2.30
N GLN A 139 -8.12 -7.87 2.64
CA GLN A 139 -8.97 -8.68 1.76
C GLN A 139 -9.33 -7.92 0.48
N VAL A 140 -9.66 -6.63 0.58
CA VAL A 140 -9.94 -5.79 -0.59
C VAL A 140 -8.68 -5.66 -1.45
N THR A 141 -7.52 -5.35 -0.86
CA THR A 141 -6.25 -5.25 -1.60
C THR A 141 -5.90 -6.55 -2.30
N HIS A 142 -6.05 -7.70 -1.62
CA HIS A 142 -5.86 -9.02 -2.22
C HIS A 142 -6.73 -9.24 -3.47
N TYR A 143 -8.03 -8.93 -3.39
CA TYR A 143 -8.92 -9.08 -4.53
C TYR A 143 -8.63 -8.07 -5.66
N LEU A 144 -8.25 -6.84 -5.34
CA LEU A 144 -7.86 -5.84 -6.34
C LEU A 144 -6.58 -6.26 -7.07
N ASP A 145 -5.59 -6.78 -6.35
CA ASP A 145 -4.35 -7.29 -6.93
C ASP A 145 -4.58 -8.52 -7.82
N ALA A 146 -5.52 -9.39 -7.43
CA ALA A 146 -5.97 -10.51 -8.23
C ALA A 146 -6.87 -10.10 -9.42
N GLY A 147 -7.20 -8.81 -9.58
CA GLY A 147 -8.10 -8.30 -10.63
C GLY A 147 -9.58 -8.64 -10.43
N GLN A 148 -9.98 -9.11 -9.24
CA GLN A 148 -11.35 -9.54 -8.91
C GLN A 148 -12.21 -8.38 -8.39
N VAL A 149 -12.35 -7.33 -9.20
CA VAL A 149 -13.04 -6.07 -8.83
C VAL A 149 -14.50 -6.28 -8.37
N LYS A 150 -15.19 -7.31 -8.88
CA LYS A 150 -16.58 -7.63 -8.50
C LYS A 150 -16.68 -8.20 -7.07
N SER A 151 -15.72 -9.02 -6.67
CA SER A 151 -15.67 -9.69 -5.35
C SER A 151 -15.40 -8.71 -4.20
N VAL A 152 -14.85 -7.53 -4.50
CA VAL A 152 -14.55 -6.47 -3.53
C VAL A 152 -15.81 -5.79 -2.96
N LYS A 153 -16.90 -5.74 -3.74
CA LYS A 153 -18.12 -4.97 -3.39
C LYS A 153 -18.72 -5.31 -2.00
N PRO A 154 -18.89 -6.58 -1.60
CA PRO A 154 -19.37 -6.92 -0.26
C PRO A 154 -18.41 -6.48 0.84
N CYS A 155 -17.11 -6.75 0.69
CA CYS A 155 -16.08 -6.36 1.67
C CYS A 155 -16.03 -4.84 1.86
N LEU A 156 -16.16 -4.07 0.76
CA LEU A 156 -16.16 -2.61 0.82
C LEU A 156 -17.38 -2.06 1.56
N LYS A 157 -18.56 -2.66 1.40
CA LYS A 157 -19.76 -2.26 2.15
C LYS A 157 -19.57 -2.50 3.65
N GLN A 158 -19.01 -3.66 4.02
CA GLN A 158 -18.69 -3.95 5.41
C GLN A 158 -17.67 -2.96 5.97
N LEU A 159 -16.62 -2.63 5.21
CA LEU A 159 -15.59 -1.68 5.61
C LEU A 159 -16.17 -0.27 5.88
N GLN A 160 -17.09 0.17 5.02
CA GLN A 160 -17.81 1.44 5.19
C GLN A 160 -18.75 1.44 6.40
N GLN A 161 -19.35 0.29 6.73
CA GLN A 161 -20.14 0.13 7.95
C GLN A 161 -19.25 0.15 9.20
N CYS A 162 -18.14 -0.59 9.21
CA CYS A 162 -17.18 -0.63 10.32
C CYS A 162 -16.70 0.78 10.70
N ILE A 163 -16.30 1.60 9.72
CA ILE A 163 -15.81 2.95 10.01
C ILE A 163 -16.92 3.89 10.52
N GLN A 164 -18.16 3.72 10.06
CA GLN A 164 -19.31 4.46 10.59
C GLN A 164 -19.55 4.09 12.04
N THR A 165 -19.50 2.80 12.38
CA THR A 165 -19.61 2.32 13.76
C THR A 165 -18.50 2.88 14.64
N ILE A 166 -17.23 2.80 14.21
CA ILE A 166 -16.09 3.37 14.95
C ILE A 166 -16.29 4.87 15.20
N SER A 167 -16.80 5.62 14.21
CA SER A 167 -17.01 7.06 14.33
C SER A 167 -18.13 7.43 15.32
N THR A 168 -19.05 6.51 15.61
CA THR A 168 -20.15 6.71 16.56
C THR A 168 -19.84 6.23 17.98
N LEU A 169 -18.82 5.38 18.14
CA LEU A 169 -18.39 4.91 19.45
C LEU A 169 -17.55 6.02 20.12
N HIS A 170 -17.90 6.37 21.36
CA HIS A 170 -17.08 7.27 22.17
C HIS A 170 -15.89 6.51 22.76
N ASP A 171 -14.74 7.19 22.91
CA ASP A 171 -13.53 6.65 23.54
C ASP A 171 -13.73 6.55 25.06
N ASP A 172 -14.75 5.82 25.52
CA ASP A 172 -14.83 5.45 26.92
C ASP A 172 -13.68 4.46 27.17
N GLU A 173 -12.66 4.94 27.89
CA GLU A 173 -11.39 4.27 28.19
C GLU A 173 -11.59 2.99 29.02
N ILE A 174 -12.16 1.95 28.44
CA ILE A 174 -12.10 0.60 28.99
C ILE A 174 -10.72 0.07 28.64
N LEU A 175 -9.77 0.29 29.56
CA LEU A 175 -8.45 -0.32 29.52
C LEU A 175 -8.59 -1.84 29.27
N PRO A 176 -7.90 -2.39 28.25
CA PRO A 176 -8.02 -3.81 27.95
C PRO A 176 -7.56 -4.67 29.13
N SER A 177 -8.25 -5.77 29.38
CA SER A 177 -7.94 -6.68 30.50
C SER A 177 -6.58 -7.37 30.37
N ASN A 178 -6.02 -7.44 29.17
CA ASN A 178 -4.70 -8.00 28.89
C ASN A 178 -3.72 -6.87 28.52
N PRO A 179 -2.56 -6.73 29.21
CA PRO A 179 -1.54 -5.74 28.83
C PRO A 179 -1.00 -5.94 27.42
N ALA A 180 -1.10 -7.16 26.85
CA ALA A 180 -0.73 -7.42 25.47
C ALA A 180 -1.69 -6.81 24.43
N ASP A 181 -2.88 -6.36 24.82
CA ASP A 181 -3.91 -5.81 23.90
C ASP A 181 -3.84 -4.27 23.79
N LEU A 182 -2.79 -3.65 24.32
CA LEU A 182 -2.57 -2.19 24.25
C LEU A 182 -2.15 -1.72 22.84
N PHE A 183 -1.84 -2.64 21.92
CA PHE A 183 -1.41 -2.31 20.57
C PHE A 183 -2.59 -1.84 19.72
N HIS A 184 -2.46 -0.65 19.15
CA HIS A 184 -3.41 -0.14 18.16
C HIS A 184 -2.70 -0.09 16.82
N TRP A 185 -3.32 -0.66 15.79
CA TRP A 185 -2.73 -0.69 14.44
C TRP A 185 -2.62 0.72 13.85
N LEU A 186 -3.70 1.50 13.94
CA LEU A 186 -3.81 2.82 13.34
C LEU A 186 -4.81 3.68 14.13
N PRO A 187 -4.62 5.01 14.24
CA PRO A 187 -5.64 5.90 14.79
C PRO A 187 -6.94 5.88 13.97
N LYS A 188 -8.09 6.10 14.62
CA LYS A 188 -9.42 6.06 13.99
C LYS A 188 -9.54 7.05 12.82
N GLU A 189 -8.91 8.22 12.94
CA GLU A 189 -8.89 9.26 11.93
C GLU A 189 -8.14 8.81 10.67
N HIS A 190 -6.97 8.19 10.87
CA HIS A 190 -6.16 7.63 9.79
C HIS A 190 -6.86 6.44 9.12
N MET A 191 -7.57 5.59 9.89
CA MET A 191 -8.39 4.51 9.34
C MET A 191 -9.47 5.04 8.41
N CYS A 192 -10.11 6.16 8.76
CA CYS A 192 -11.13 6.78 7.91
C CYS A 192 -10.58 7.19 6.54
N VAL A 193 -9.42 7.84 6.52
CA VAL A 193 -8.73 8.20 5.26
C VAL A 193 -8.35 6.95 4.47
N LEU A 194 -7.87 5.89 5.12
CA LEU A 194 -7.52 4.63 4.47
C LEU A 194 -8.73 3.95 3.83
N VAL A 195 -9.89 3.93 4.49
CA VAL A 195 -11.13 3.38 3.91
C VAL A 195 -11.57 4.15 2.67
N TYR A 196 -11.43 5.48 2.68
CA TYR A 196 -11.69 6.27 1.48
C TYR A 196 -10.70 5.96 0.37
N LEU A 197 -9.41 5.85 0.67
CA LEU A 197 -8.39 5.50 -0.30
C LEU A 197 -8.68 4.16 -0.99
N VAL A 198 -8.96 3.11 -0.22
CA VAL A 198 -9.30 1.78 -0.75
C VAL A 198 -10.60 1.82 -1.58
N THR A 199 -11.58 2.63 -1.16
CA THR A 199 -12.81 2.87 -1.94
C THR A 199 -12.52 3.53 -3.29
N VAL A 200 -11.59 4.49 -3.34
CA VAL A 200 -11.15 5.15 -4.57
C VAL A 200 -10.45 4.15 -5.49
N MET A 201 -9.52 3.35 -4.97
CA MET A 201 -8.81 2.31 -5.73
C MET A 201 -9.80 1.33 -6.39
N HIS A 202 -10.78 0.82 -5.63
CA HIS A 202 -11.83 -0.03 -6.16
C HIS A 202 -12.66 0.67 -7.25
N SER A 203 -13.11 1.90 -6.99
CA SER A 203 -13.97 2.64 -7.91
C SER A 203 -13.26 2.96 -9.22
N MET A 204 -11.96 3.25 -9.17
CA MET A 204 -11.11 3.46 -10.34
C MET A 204 -11.00 2.19 -11.19
N GLN A 205 -10.66 1.05 -10.58
CA GLN A 205 -10.55 -0.22 -11.30
C GLN A 205 -11.90 -0.72 -11.84
N ALA A 206 -13.00 -0.40 -11.16
CA ALA A 206 -14.35 -0.71 -11.61
C ALA A 206 -14.88 0.22 -12.71
N GLY A 207 -14.18 1.32 -13.01
CA GLY A 207 -14.61 2.36 -13.96
C GLY A 207 -15.69 3.30 -13.43
N TYR A 208 -15.97 3.31 -12.12
CA TYR A 208 -16.90 4.24 -11.48
C TYR A 208 -16.22 5.59 -11.19
N LEU A 209 -15.84 6.32 -12.25
CA LEU A 209 -15.00 7.52 -12.17
C LEU A 209 -15.61 8.66 -11.35
N GLU A 210 -16.91 8.95 -11.51
CA GLU A 210 -17.60 9.98 -10.72
C GLU A 210 -17.57 9.66 -9.21
N LYS A 211 -17.75 8.38 -8.89
CA LYS A 211 -17.68 7.89 -7.50
C LYS A 211 -16.26 8.04 -6.97
N ALA A 212 -15.26 7.62 -7.73
CA ALA A 212 -13.85 7.76 -7.36
C ALA A 212 -13.51 9.23 -7.05
N GLN A 213 -13.88 10.16 -7.92
CA GLN A 213 -13.66 11.59 -7.71
C GLN A 213 -14.30 12.10 -6.41
N LYS A 214 -15.58 11.81 -6.18
CA LYS A 214 -16.30 12.23 -4.97
C LYS A 214 -15.64 11.71 -3.68
N TYR A 215 -15.16 10.46 -3.67
CA TYR A 215 -14.49 9.92 -2.49
C TYR A 215 -13.07 10.46 -2.32
N THR A 216 -12.35 10.75 -3.41
CA THR A 216 -11.04 11.41 -3.31
C THR A 216 -11.16 12.81 -2.73
N ASP A 217 -12.12 13.62 -3.19
CA ASP A 217 -12.32 14.98 -2.67
C ASP A 217 -12.65 14.94 -1.16
N LYS A 218 -13.50 13.99 -0.72
CA LYS A 218 -13.77 13.76 0.71
C LYS A 218 -12.53 13.35 1.50
N ALA A 219 -11.71 12.45 0.93
CA ALA A 219 -10.49 11.99 1.58
C ALA A 219 -9.47 13.12 1.74
N LEU A 220 -9.29 13.95 0.71
CA LEU A 220 -8.39 15.10 0.75
C LEU A 220 -8.85 16.15 1.78
N MET A 221 -10.15 16.46 1.84
CA MET A 221 -10.67 17.37 2.88
C MET A 221 -10.43 16.85 4.30
N GLN A 222 -10.57 15.55 4.54
CA GLN A 222 -10.28 14.94 5.84
C GLN A 222 -8.78 14.98 6.14
N LEU A 223 -7.96 14.70 5.14
CA LEU A 223 -6.51 14.70 5.26
C LEU A 223 -5.95 16.10 5.57
N GLU A 224 -6.49 17.15 4.96
CA GLU A 224 -6.14 18.54 5.28
C GLU A 224 -6.44 18.89 6.72
N LYS A 225 -7.62 18.50 7.24
CA LYS A 225 -7.97 18.69 8.65
C LYS A 225 -7.00 17.98 9.60
N LEU A 226 -6.60 16.76 9.27
CA LEU A 226 -5.68 15.97 10.09
C LEU A 226 -4.25 16.51 10.03
N LYS A 227 -3.80 16.99 8.87
CA LYS A 227 -2.46 17.58 8.72
C LYS A 227 -2.27 18.88 9.52
N MET A 228 -3.35 19.60 9.81
CA MET A 228 -3.30 20.77 10.70
C MET A 228 -3.02 20.38 12.17
N LEU A 229 -3.34 19.14 12.54
CA LEU A 229 -3.17 18.61 13.90
C LEU A 229 -1.86 17.83 14.01
N ASP A 230 -1.58 16.93 13.06
CA ASP A 230 -0.41 16.04 13.06
C ASP A 230 0.21 15.86 11.66
N CYS A 231 1.51 16.15 11.54
CA CYS A 231 2.29 15.93 10.32
C CYS A 231 2.92 14.54 10.28
N SER A 232 2.09 13.49 10.28
CA SER A 232 2.60 12.11 10.18
C SER A 232 3.02 11.75 8.73
N PRO A 233 4.08 10.94 8.55
CA PRO A 233 4.55 10.53 7.21
C PRO A 233 3.53 9.66 6.46
N ILE A 234 2.67 8.93 7.19
CA ILE A 234 1.63 8.09 6.61
C ILE A 234 0.54 8.91 5.91
N LEU A 235 0.13 10.04 6.51
CA LEU A 235 -0.85 10.96 5.90
C LEU A 235 -0.31 11.54 4.60
N SER A 236 0.97 11.90 4.56
CA SER A 236 1.58 12.38 3.32
C SER A 236 1.62 11.27 2.25
N SER A 237 1.87 10.02 2.64
CA SER A 237 1.80 8.89 1.71
C SER A 237 0.38 8.69 1.15
N PHE A 238 -0.66 8.76 2.00
CA PHE A 238 -2.04 8.70 1.54
C PHE A 238 -2.39 9.82 0.56
N GLN A 239 -1.89 11.04 0.81
CA GLN A 239 -2.13 12.17 -0.09
C GLN A 239 -1.56 11.92 -1.48
N VAL A 240 -0.31 11.43 -1.58
CA VAL A 240 0.31 11.16 -2.88
C VAL A 240 -0.46 10.10 -3.65
N ILE A 241 -0.88 9.01 -2.99
CA ILE A 241 -1.67 7.95 -3.63
C ILE A 241 -3.04 8.47 -4.08
N LEU A 242 -3.72 9.28 -3.26
CA LEU A 242 -5.00 9.91 -3.63
C LEU A 242 -4.83 10.83 -4.84
N LEU A 243 -3.77 11.63 -4.88
CA LEU A 243 -3.44 12.52 -5.99
C LEU A 243 -3.19 11.74 -7.28
N GLU A 244 -2.50 10.59 -7.21
CA GLU A 244 -2.32 9.69 -8.36
C GLU A 244 -3.65 9.27 -8.98
N HIS A 245 -4.56 8.78 -8.14
CA HIS A 245 -5.84 8.25 -8.60
C HIS A 245 -6.75 9.35 -9.16
N ILE A 246 -6.79 10.54 -8.54
CA ILE A 246 -7.60 11.66 -9.04
C ILE A 246 -7.05 12.25 -10.34
N ILE A 247 -5.72 12.33 -10.51
CA ILE A 247 -5.12 12.78 -11.78
C ILE A 247 -5.54 11.82 -12.90
N MET A 248 -5.36 10.52 -12.71
CA MET A 248 -5.80 9.52 -13.69
C MET A 248 -7.31 9.63 -13.98
N CYS A 249 -8.14 9.81 -12.95
CA CYS A 249 -9.58 9.98 -13.09
C CYS A 249 -9.95 11.22 -13.93
N ARG A 250 -9.32 12.37 -13.65
CA ARG A 250 -9.56 13.64 -14.34
C ARG A 250 -9.09 13.61 -15.80
N LEU A 251 -7.97 12.94 -16.07
CA LEU A 251 -7.48 12.74 -17.43
C LEU A 251 -8.46 11.90 -18.26
N VAL A 252 -8.96 10.78 -17.71
CA VAL A 252 -9.92 9.90 -18.40
C VAL A 252 -11.27 10.58 -18.63
N THR A 253 -11.74 11.40 -17.67
CA THR A 253 -12.99 12.16 -17.81
C THR A 253 -12.87 13.42 -18.67
N GLY A 254 -11.66 13.76 -19.15
CA GLY A 254 -11.43 14.91 -20.03
C GLY A 254 -11.22 16.25 -19.32
N HIS A 255 -11.19 16.29 -17.99
CA HIS A 255 -10.97 17.50 -17.19
C HIS A 255 -9.47 17.85 -17.07
N LYS A 256 -8.82 18.18 -18.19
CA LYS A 256 -7.36 18.37 -18.28
C LYS A 256 -6.84 19.52 -17.41
N ALA A 257 -7.56 20.64 -17.36
CA ALA A 257 -7.14 21.82 -16.59
C ALA A 257 -7.08 21.55 -15.06
N THR A 258 -8.07 20.83 -14.53
CA THR A 258 -8.08 20.45 -13.10
C THR A 258 -7.14 19.30 -12.79
N ALA A 259 -6.80 18.46 -13.78
CA ALA A 259 -5.73 17.48 -13.65
C ALA A 259 -4.37 18.18 -13.46
N LEU A 260 -4.08 19.23 -14.25
CA LEU A 260 -2.84 20.00 -14.13
C LEU A 260 -2.69 20.64 -12.74
N GLN A 261 -3.74 21.25 -12.21
CA GLN A 261 -3.74 21.81 -10.85
C GLN A 261 -3.41 20.76 -9.77
N SER A 262 -3.91 19.53 -9.93
CA SER A 262 -3.59 18.42 -9.02
C SER A 262 -2.17 17.90 -9.19
N ILE A 263 -1.62 17.94 -10.41
CA ILE A 263 -0.21 17.62 -10.65
C ILE A 263 0.66 18.63 -9.91
N ASP A 264 0.40 19.93 -10.06
CA ASP A 264 1.14 20.99 -9.37
C ASP A 264 1.08 20.80 -7.84
N LEU A 265 -0.10 20.51 -7.29
CA LEU A 265 -0.25 20.21 -5.86
C LEU A 265 0.57 19.00 -5.42
N GLY A 266 0.64 17.95 -6.25
CA GLY A 266 1.47 16.77 -6.02
C GLY A 266 2.97 17.04 -6.09
N MET A 267 3.40 17.95 -6.98
CA MET A 267 4.78 18.41 -7.08
C MET A 267 5.23 19.14 -5.80
N PHE A 268 4.40 20.07 -5.30
CA PHE A 268 4.67 20.78 -4.06
C PHE A 268 4.70 19.83 -2.84
N GLY A 269 3.83 18.82 -2.81
CA GLY A 269 3.86 17.78 -1.78
C GLY A 269 5.12 16.90 -1.82
N ALA A 270 5.67 16.62 -3.00
CA ALA A 270 6.90 15.86 -3.19
C ALA A 270 8.19 16.67 -2.93
N ALA A 271 8.11 18.00 -2.90
CA ALA A 271 9.23 18.91 -2.67
C ALA A 271 9.74 18.95 -1.21
N PHE A 272 9.13 18.18 -0.29
CA PHE A 272 9.61 17.97 1.09
C PHE A 272 10.32 16.61 1.24
N PRO A 273 11.62 16.50 0.84
CA PRO A 273 12.35 15.23 0.80
C PRO A 273 12.68 14.65 2.18
N LYS A 274 12.59 15.44 3.27
CA LYS A 274 12.89 14.96 4.63
C LYS A 274 11.90 13.92 5.15
N ILE A 275 10.70 13.83 4.57
CA ILE A 275 9.61 12.94 5.02
C ILE A 275 9.49 11.70 4.12
N PHE A 276 10.07 11.73 2.92
CA PHE A 276 9.95 10.66 1.92
C PHE A 276 11.33 10.15 1.46
N PRO A 277 11.94 9.17 2.14
CA PRO A 277 13.18 8.56 1.67
C PRO A 277 12.98 7.54 0.53
N LYS A 278 11.74 7.27 0.08
CA LYS A 278 11.46 6.23 -0.92
C LYS A 278 11.32 6.80 -2.33
N ILE A 279 11.54 5.95 -3.33
CA ILE A 279 11.68 6.23 -4.76
C ILE A 279 10.41 6.84 -5.41
N PHE A 280 9.23 6.57 -4.84
CA PHE A 280 7.91 6.92 -5.38
C PHE A 280 7.63 8.42 -5.65
N PRO A 281 7.94 9.38 -4.75
CA PRO A 281 7.72 10.81 -4.97
C PRO A 281 8.64 11.40 -6.04
N LYS A 282 9.76 10.73 -6.38
CA LYS A 282 10.65 11.19 -7.46
C LYS A 282 10.15 10.80 -8.85
N ILE A 283 9.39 9.71 -8.96
CA ILE A 283 8.90 9.18 -10.25
C ILE A 283 7.48 9.67 -10.56
N PHE A 284 6.66 9.83 -9.52
CA PHE A 284 5.27 10.30 -9.60
C PHE A 284 5.07 11.57 -10.48
N PRO A 285 5.90 12.63 -10.34
CA PRO A 285 5.91 13.78 -11.24
C PRO A 285 5.95 13.44 -12.73
N PHE A 286 6.93 12.63 -13.13
CA PHE A 286 7.22 12.29 -14.52
C PHE A 286 6.11 11.42 -15.10
N LEU A 287 5.56 10.50 -14.31
CA LEU A 287 4.44 9.64 -14.73
C LEU A 287 3.17 10.45 -14.97
N SER A 288 2.78 11.27 -14.00
CA SER A 288 1.56 12.06 -14.09
C SER A 288 1.63 13.11 -15.20
N GLN A 289 2.79 13.75 -15.40
CA GLN A 289 3.04 14.64 -16.53
C GLN A 289 3.06 13.89 -17.86
N GLY A 290 3.70 12.72 -17.95
CA GLY A 290 3.69 11.90 -19.16
C GLY A 290 2.27 11.51 -19.59
N LEU A 291 1.43 11.07 -18.64
CA LEU A 291 0.01 10.78 -18.89
C LEU A 291 -0.79 12.03 -19.31
N TYR A 292 -0.51 13.19 -18.70
CA TYR A 292 -1.11 14.45 -19.11
C TYR A 292 -0.71 14.82 -20.55
N CYS A 293 0.57 14.70 -20.91
CA CYS A 293 1.07 14.96 -22.26
C CYS A 293 0.43 14.05 -23.32
N ILE A 294 0.24 12.76 -23.02
CA ILE A 294 -0.54 11.84 -23.88
C ILE A 294 -1.95 12.38 -24.13
N SER A 295 -2.61 12.88 -23.07
CA SER A 295 -3.99 13.38 -23.16
C SER A 295 -4.12 14.68 -23.97
N VAL A 296 -3.07 15.50 -24.01
CA VAL A 296 -3.01 16.77 -24.76
C VAL A 296 -2.41 16.58 -26.17
N ASN A 297 -2.02 15.35 -26.53
CA ASN A 297 -1.36 15.00 -27.79
C ASN A 297 0.05 15.60 -27.97
N CYS A 298 0.76 15.88 -26.87
CA CYS A 298 2.16 16.30 -26.91
C CYS A 298 3.07 15.06 -26.77
N MET A 299 3.27 14.32 -27.85
CA MET A 299 3.97 13.02 -27.81
C MET A 299 5.45 13.13 -27.49
N ASP A 300 6.17 14.10 -28.07
CA ASP A 300 7.60 14.33 -27.80
C ASP A 300 7.85 14.59 -26.29
N ASN A 301 6.98 15.40 -25.68
CA ASN A 301 7.05 15.68 -24.26
C ASN A 301 6.69 14.45 -23.43
N ALA A 302 5.68 13.67 -23.83
CA ALA A 302 5.32 12.44 -23.15
C ALA A 302 6.48 11.43 -23.16
N GLU A 303 7.13 11.25 -24.30
CA GLU A 303 8.32 10.39 -24.43
C GLU A 303 9.45 10.83 -23.49
N ALA A 304 9.77 12.12 -23.46
CA ALA A 304 10.82 12.65 -22.59
C ALA A 304 10.54 12.37 -21.10
N GLN A 305 9.29 12.56 -20.67
CA GLN A 305 8.88 12.29 -19.29
C GLN A 305 8.94 10.79 -18.96
N PHE A 306 8.40 9.91 -19.83
CA PHE A 306 8.45 8.46 -19.59
C PHE A 306 9.88 7.90 -19.64
N THR A 307 10.72 8.40 -20.52
CA THR A 307 12.13 7.99 -20.60
C THR A 307 12.88 8.37 -19.31
N THR A 308 12.59 9.54 -18.75
CA THR A 308 13.16 9.97 -17.47
C THR A 308 12.64 9.10 -16.32
N ALA A 309 11.33 8.83 -16.27
CA ALA A 309 10.73 7.93 -15.30
C ALA A 309 11.34 6.52 -15.36
N LEU A 310 11.61 6.02 -16.57
CA LEU A 310 12.19 4.69 -16.80
C LEU A 310 13.60 4.58 -16.21
N ARG A 311 14.43 5.62 -16.35
CA ARG A 311 15.79 5.66 -15.78
C ARG A 311 15.81 5.67 -14.26
N LEU A 312 14.78 6.26 -13.64
CA LEU A 312 14.66 6.37 -12.19
C LEU A 312 14.01 5.14 -11.53
N THR A 313 13.34 4.29 -12.32
CA THR A 313 12.56 3.17 -11.81
C THR A 313 13.42 1.93 -11.58
N THR A 314 13.33 1.36 -10.38
CA THR A 314 13.89 0.04 -10.04
C THR A 314 12.80 -1.02 -9.79
N HIS A 315 11.53 -0.62 -9.76
CA HIS A 315 10.39 -1.49 -9.53
C HIS A 315 9.85 -2.08 -10.84
N GLN A 316 9.71 -3.40 -10.92
CA GLN A 316 9.30 -4.11 -12.14
C GLN A 316 7.88 -3.78 -12.61
N GLU A 317 6.91 -3.64 -11.70
CA GLU A 317 5.52 -3.29 -12.06
C GLU A 317 5.42 -1.86 -12.61
N LEU A 318 6.12 -0.92 -11.97
CA LEU A 318 6.18 0.47 -12.42
C LEU A 318 6.89 0.58 -13.77
N TRP A 319 7.95 -0.20 -13.95
CA TRP A 319 8.63 -0.34 -15.23
C TRP A 319 7.65 -0.83 -16.31
N ALA A 320 6.90 -1.90 -16.07
CA ALA A 320 5.93 -2.41 -17.04
C ALA A 320 4.83 -1.38 -17.34
N PHE A 321 4.36 -0.64 -16.34
CA PHE A 321 3.42 0.46 -16.53
C PHE A 321 3.98 1.56 -17.44
N ILE A 322 5.23 2.01 -17.20
CA ILE A 322 5.89 3.04 -18.02
C ILE A 322 6.04 2.57 -19.46
N VAL A 323 6.59 1.36 -19.66
CA VAL A 323 6.89 0.85 -21.00
C VAL A 323 5.60 0.62 -21.80
N THR A 324 4.52 0.18 -21.15
CA THR A 324 3.21 -0.01 -21.81
C THR A 324 2.65 1.34 -22.29
N ASN A 325 2.75 2.39 -21.47
CA ASN A 325 2.33 3.74 -21.86
C ASN A 325 3.24 4.34 -22.95
N LEU A 326 4.55 4.11 -22.88
CA LEU A 326 5.51 4.56 -23.90
C LEU A 326 5.26 3.88 -25.25
N ALA A 327 4.95 2.59 -25.25
CA ALA A 327 4.53 1.88 -26.46
C ALA A 327 3.26 2.50 -27.07
N SER A 328 2.30 2.95 -26.24
CA SER A 328 1.14 3.69 -26.73
C SER A 328 1.51 5.04 -27.36
N VAL A 329 2.56 5.73 -26.90
CA VAL A 329 3.06 6.97 -27.51
C VAL A 329 3.61 6.67 -28.91
N TYR A 330 4.48 5.66 -29.03
CA TYR A 330 5.08 5.29 -30.31
C TYR A 330 4.08 4.78 -31.34
N ILE A 331 3.04 4.05 -30.92
CA ILE A 331 1.95 3.65 -31.81
C ILE A 331 1.23 4.89 -32.37
N ARG A 332 1.03 5.93 -31.55
CA ARG A 332 0.32 7.15 -31.96
C ARG A 332 1.17 8.06 -32.85
N GLU A 333 2.48 8.12 -32.65
CA GLU A 333 3.40 8.89 -33.50
C GLU A 333 3.64 8.26 -34.87
N GLY A 334 3.65 6.92 -34.96
CA GLY A 334 3.81 6.20 -36.21
C GLY A 334 5.22 6.26 -36.84
N ASN A 335 6.18 7.00 -36.26
CA ASN A 335 7.52 7.17 -36.85
C ASN A 335 8.62 6.35 -36.14
N ARG A 336 8.33 5.70 -35.01
CA ARG A 336 9.30 5.02 -34.12
C ARG A 336 9.17 3.48 -34.12
N HIS A 337 9.06 2.88 -35.30
CA HIS A 337 8.76 1.45 -35.44
C HIS A 337 9.81 0.53 -34.78
N GLN A 338 11.11 0.81 -34.96
CA GLN A 338 12.18 -0.04 -34.41
C GLN A 338 12.17 -0.07 -32.87
N GLU A 339 12.05 1.10 -32.25
CA GLU A 339 11.97 1.24 -30.79
C GLU A 339 10.70 0.55 -30.25
N LEU A 340 9.56 0.72 -30.94
CA LEU A 340 8.32 0.04 -30.58
C LEU A 340 8.45 -1.49 -30.60
N TYR A 341 9.03 -2.08 -31.64
CA TYR A 341 9.25 -3.54 -31.67
C TYR A 341 10.11 -4.01 -30.49
N SER A 342 11.17 -3.28 -30.16
CA SER A 342 12.03 -3.60 -29.00
C SER A 342 11.27 -3.54 -27.67
N LEU A 343 10.32 -2.60 -27.50
CA LEU A 343 9.49 -2.53 -26.31
C LEU A 343 8.46 -3.66 -26.26
N LEU A 344 7.84 -3.99 -27.39
CA LEU A 344 6.83 -5.05 -27.47
C LEU A 344 7.41 -6.44 -27.17
N GLU A 345 8.65 -6.71 -27.58
CA GLU A 345 9.37 -7.94 -27.19
C GLU A 345 9.56 -8.04 -25.68
N ARG A 346 9.89 -6.91 -25.03
CA ARG A 346 10.12 -6.85 -23.59
C ARG A 346 8.83 -6.92 -22.76
N ILE A 347 7.68 -6.55 -23.34
CA ILE A 347 6.37 -6.59 -22.69
C ILE A 347 5.59 -7.87 -23.03
N ASN A 348 6.19 -8.85 -23.71
CA ASN A 348 5.47 -10.03 -24.17
C ASN A 348 4.89 -10.86 -22.98
N PRO A 349 3.55 -10.90 -22.80
CA PRO A 349 2.92 -11.56 -21.65
C PRO A 349 3.08 -13.09 -21.62
N ASP A 350 3.42 -13.71 -22.75
CA ASP A 350 3.48 -15.17 -22.91
C ASP A 350 4.88 -15.75 -22.65
N HIS A 351 5.93 -14.92 -22.74
CA HIS A 351 7.31 -15.39 -22.67
C HIS A 351 8.15 -14.68 -21.60
N ASN A 352 8.09 -13.34 -21.54
CA ASN A 352 9.10 -12.56 -20.81
C ASN A 352 8.50 -11.46 -19.92
N PHE A 353 7.27 -11.64 -19.41
CA PHE A 353 6.65 -10.62 -18.56
C PHE A 353 6.87 -10.92 -17.08
N PRO A 354 7.75 -10.17 -16.39
CA PRO A 354 8.12 -10.44 -15.00
C PRO A 354 7.05 -10.01 -13.98
N VAL A 355 5.85 -9.63 -14.44
CA VAL A 355 4.83 -8.99 -13.60
C VAL A 355 3.66 -9.93 -13.37
N SER A 356 3.34 -10.13 -12.09
CA SER A 356 2.21 -10.95 -11.63
C SER A 356 0.86 -10.24 -11.72
N SER A 357 0.84 -8.91 -11.86
CA SER A 357 -0.39 -8.12 -11.94
C SER A 357 -1.22 -8.45 -13.19
N HIS A 358 -2.45 -8.90 -12.97
CA HIS A 358 -3.40 -9.20 -14.05
C HIS A 358 -3.76 -7.96 -14.89
N CYS A 359 -3.90 -6.80 -14.25
CA CYS A 359 -4.24 -5.55 -14.94
C CYS A 359 -3.13 -5.12 -15.91
N LEU A 360 -1.86 -5.21 -15.49
CA LEU A 360 -0.72 -4.86 -16.34
C LEU A 360 -0.54 -5.87 -17.48
N ARG A 361 -0.78 -7.17 -17.22
CA ARG A 361 -0.81 -8.19 -18.29
C ARG A 361 -1.91 -7.90 -19.32
N ALA A 362 -3.09 -7.52 -18.87
CA ALA A 362 -4.19 -7.15 -19.77
C ALA A 362 -3.84 -5.90 -20.59
N ALA A 363 -3.21 -4.89 -19.98
CA ALA A 363 -2.75 -3.69 -20.69
C ALA A 363 -1.69 -4.01 -21.75
N ALA A 364 -0.75 -4.92 -21.45
CA ALA A 364 0.24 -5.40 -22.38
C ALA A 364 -0.38 -6.11 -23.60
N PHE A 365 -1.35 -7.00 -23.38
CA PHE A 365 -2.12 -7.61 -24.48
C PHE A 365 -2.89 -6.57 -25.29
N TYR A 366 -3.51 -5.59 -24.62
CA TYR A 366 -4.24 -4.51 -25.27
C TYR A 366 -3.34 -3.70 -26.22
N ILE A 367 -2.14 -3.31 -25.79
CA ILE A 367 -1.19 -2.57 -26.64
C ILE A 367 -0.74 -3.39 -27.86
N ARG A 368 -0.48 -4.69 -27.68
CA ARG A 368 -0.14 -5.58 -28.81
C ARG A 368 -1.29 -5.75 -29.78
N GLY A 369 -2.51 -5.91 -29.27
CA GLY A 369 -3.73 -5.99 -30.09
C GLY A 369 -3.96 -4.69 -30.86
N LEU A 370 -3.82 -3.54 -30.18
CA LEU A 370 -3.94 -2.21 -30.79
C LEU A 370 -2.94 -2.00 -31.92
N PHE A 371 -1.67 -2.38 -31.71
CA PHE A 371 -0.65 -2.30 -32.75
C PHE A 371 -0.98 -3.20 -33.96
N SER A 372 -1.40 -4.44 -33.70
CA SER A 372 -1.79 -5.40 -34.75
C SER A 372 -3.00 -4.89 -35.55
N PHE A 373 -3.94 -4.23 -34.88
CA PHE A 373 -5.08 -3.57 -35.51
C PHE A 373 -4.65 -2.46 -36.46
N PHE A 374 -3.74 -1.56 -36.05
CA PHE A 374 -3.21 -0.50 -36.91
C PHE A 374 -2.42 -1.01 -38.10
N GLN A 375 -1.87 -2.23 -38.02
CA GLN A 375 -1.18 -2.89 -39.13
C GLN A 375 -2.11 -3.71 -40.04
N GLY A 376 -3.43 -3.71 -39.78
CA GLY A 376 -4.39 -4.49 -40.56
C GLY A 376 -4.38 -5.99 -40.28
N ARG A 377 -3.70 -6.44 -39.22
CA ARG A 377 -3.63 -7.85 -38.78
C ARG A 377 -4.77 -8.16 -37.81
N TYR A 378 -6.01 -8.12 -38.31
CA TYR A 378 -7.22 -8.23 -37.47
C TYR A 378 -7.35 -9.55 -36.70
N ASN A 379 -6.83 -10.66 -37.25
CA ASN A 379 -6.86 -11.97 -36.59
C ASN A 379 -5.92 -12.05 -35.37
N GLU A 380 -4.80 -11.33 -35.40
CA GLU A 380 -3.85 -11.23 -34.28
C GLU A 380 -4.26 -10.14 -33.28
N ALA A 381 -5.08 -9.19 -33.72
CA ALA A 381 -5.61 -8.11 -32.87
C ALA A 381 -6.75 -8.57 -31.96
N LYS A 382 -7.47 -9.62 -32.35
CA LYS A 382 -8.57 -10.23 -31.61
C LYS A 382 -8.05 -11.20 -30.57
#